data_AF-A0A847FQH9-F1
#
_entry.id   AF-A0A847FQH9-F1
#
_cell.length_a   1.000
_cell.length_b   1.000
_cell.length_c   1.000
_cell.angle_alpha   90.00
_cell.angle_beta   90.00
_cell.angle_gamma   90.00
#
_symmetry.space_group_name_H-M   'P 1'
#
loop_
_entity.id
_entity.type
_entity.pdbx_description
1 polymer ?
#
loop_
_entity_poly.entity_id
_entity_poly.type
_entity_poly.pdbx_seq_one_letter_code
_entity_poly.pdbx_strand_id
1 'polypeptide(L)'
;MVFSLTIPADYSRYTAMAILAALDSILGALRAELAGEFDHQIFLSGFFANIVLAGALTFLGDRLGVELYIAAVVAFGVRSFNNLAIIRRQLLARLAPRGAKVD
;
A
#
# COMPACT_ATOMS: atom_id res chain seq x y z
N MET A 1 26.29 -4.14 -9.30
CA MET A 1 26.46 -3.55 -7.96
C MET A 1 25.20 -3.80 -7.18
N VAL A 2 25.24 -4.67 -6.17
CA VAL A 2 24.16 -4.79 -5.19
C VAL A 2 24.36 -3.62 -4.22
N PHE A 3 23.44 -2.68 -4.19
CA PHE A 3 23.40 -1.67 -3.14
C PHE A 3 22.98 -2.36 -1.84
N SER A 4 23.94 -2.90 -1.09
CA SER A 4 23.69 -3.41 0.26
C SER A 4 23.57 -2.21 1.20
N LEU A 5 22.39 -1.57 1.17
CA LEU A 5 21.99 -0.61 2.19
C LEU A 5 21.63 -1.41 3.44
N THR A 6 22.62 -1.69 4.28
CA THR A 6 22.38 -2.36 5.56
C THR A 6 21.67 -1.38 6.49
N ILE A 7 20.37 -1.55 6.64
CA ILE A 7 19.58 -0.80 7.61
C ILE A 7 20.00 -1.30 9.00
N PRO A 8 20.42 -0.43 9.94
CA PRO A 8 20.69 -0.83 11.31
C PRO A 8 19.48 -1.58 11.89
N ALA A 9 19.73 -2.63 12.66
CA ALA A 9 18.68 -3.53 13.14
C ALA A 9 17.54 -2.77 13.85
N ASP A 10 17.89 -1.73 14.61
CA ASP A 10 16.96 -0.89 15.38
C ASP A 10 15.93 -0.16 14.50
N TYR A 11 16.27 0.17 13.24
CA TYR A 11 15.38 0.86 12.30
C TYR A 11 14.69 -0.06 11.31
N SER A 12 15.00 -1.37 11.35
CA SER A 12 14.46 -2.35 10.42
C SER A 12 12.92 -2.40 10.47
N ARG A 13 12.35 -2.43 11.67
CA ARG A 13 10.89 -2.45 11.89
C ARG A 13 10.21 -1.20 11.34
N TYR A 14 10.74 -0.03 11.67
CA TYR A 14 10.23 1.27 11.18
C TYR A 14 10.25 1.36 9.66
N THR A 15 11.36 0.92 9.05
CA THR A 15 11.52 0.96 7.60
C THR A 15 10.58 -0.03 6.91
N ALA A 16 10.43 -1.24 7.44
CA ALA A 16 9.49 -2.23 6.93
C ALA A 16 8.04 -1.69 6.95
N MET A 17 7.64 -1.02 8.03
CA MET A 17 6.31 -0.43 8.16
C MET A 17 6.09 0.76 7.23
N ALA A 18 7.11 1.60 7.04
CA ALA A 18 7.06 2.68 6.05
C ALA A 18 6.92 2.13 4.62
N ILE A 19 7.70 1.10 4.26
CA ILE A 19 7.60 0.45 2.94
C ILE A 19 6.22 -0.17 2.73
N LEU A 20 5.67 -0.83 3.76
CA LEU A 20 4.33 -1.43 3.67
C LEU A 20 3.25 -0.37 3.40
N ALA A 21 3.28 0.75 4.12
CA ALA A 21 2.34 1.85 3.93
C ALA A 21 2.50 2.56 2.56
N ALA A 22 3.75 2.68 2.09
CA ALA A 22 4.05 3.20 0.77
C ALA A 22 3.49 2.30 -0.33
N LEU A 23 3.70 0.98 -0.22
CA LEU A 23 3.18 -0.01 -1.15
C LEU A 23 1.65 0.00 -1.21
N ASP A 24 0.99 0.05 -0.05
CA ASP A 24 -0.48 0.14 0.02
C ASP A 24 -1.01 1.38 -0.72
N SER A 25 -0.36 2.52 -0.55
CA SER A 25 -0.72 3.77 -1.21
C SER A 25 -0.50 3.71 -2.73
N ILE A 26 0.56 3.05 -3.20
CA ILE A 26 0.81 2.80 -4.63
C ILE A 26 -0.27 1.89 -5.22
N LEU A 27 -0.66 0.82 -4.53
CA LEU A 27 -1.77 -0.04 -4.96
C LEU A 27 -3.09 0.74 -5.00
N GLY A 28 -3.33 1.62 -4.03
CA GLY A 28 -4.47 2.52 -4.03
C GLY A 28 -4.49 3.45 -5.24
N ALA A 29 -3.33 4.03 -5.59
CA ALA A 29 -3.16 4.88 -6.77
C ALA A 29 -3.43 4.11 -8.07
N LEU A 30 -2.85 2.91 -8.22
CA LEU A 30 -3.06 2.07 -9.40
C LEU A 30 -4.53 1.70 -9.57
N ARG A 31 -5.23 1.40 -8.47
CA ARG A 31 -6.67 1.16 -8.49
C ARG A 31 -7.46 2.39 -8.97
N ALA A 32 -7.10 3.58 -8.46
CA ALA A 32 -7.76 4.83 -8.85
C ALA A 32 -7.51 5.17 -10.32
N GLU A 33 -6.30 4.94 -10.82
CA GLU A 33 -5.94 5.12 -12.23
C GLU A 33 -6.78 4.22 -13.14
N LEU A 34 -6.93 2.94 -12.79
CA LEU A 34 -7.79 2.01 -13.53
C LEU A 34 -9.28 2.35 -13.42
N ALA A 35 -9.70 3.12 -12.42
CA ALA A 35 -11.06 3.63 -12.29
C ALA A 35 -11.27 4.98 -13.01
N GLY A 36 -10.20 5.66 -13.45
CA GLY A 36 -10.28 7.03 -13.99
C GLY A 36 -10.52 8.09 -12.91
N GLU A 37 -10.24 7.77 -11.65
CA GLU A 37 -10.46 8.61 -10.47
C GLU A 37 -9.14 9.03 -9.80
N PHE A 38 -8.01 8.92 -10.52
CA PHE A 38 -6.71 9.26 -9.97
C PHE A 38 -6.58 10.77 -9.77
N ASP A 39 -6.26 11.16 -8.54
CA ASP A 39 -5.88 12.52 -8.17
C ASP A 39 -4.51 12.49 -7.48
N HIS A 40 -3.57 13.24 -8.04
CA HIS A 40 -2.20 13.31 -7.55
C HIS A 40 -2.10 13.93 -6.14
N GLN A 41 -2.92 14.92 -5.79
CA GLN A 41 -2.92 15.51 -4.46
C GLN A 41 -3.44 14.52 -3.41
N ILE A 42 -4.49 13.77 -3.74
CA ILE A 42 -5.02 12.71 -2.86
C ILE A 42 -3.99 11.60 -2.68
N PHE A 43 -3.32 11.19 -3.76
CA PHE A 43 -2.25 10.20 -3.70
C PHE A 43 -1.08 10.67 -2.81
N LEU A 44 -0.51 11.85 -3.06
CA LEU A 44 0.64 12.33 -2.30
C LEU A 44 0.30 12.53 -0.82
N SER A 45 -0.83 13.17 -0.53
CA SER A 45 -1.26 13.37 0.85
C SER A 45 -1.46 12.04 1.58
N GLY A 46 -2.13 11.07 0.94
CA GLY A 46 -2.30 9.72 1.48
C GLY A 46 -0.98 8.98 1.65
N PHE A 47 -0.09 9.03 0.66
CA PHE A 47 1.21 8.35 0.69
C PHE A 47 2.05 8.78 1.90
N PHE A 48 2.26 10.08 2.07
CA PHE A 48 3.05 10.57 3.20
C PHE A 48 2.33 10.41 4.54
N ALA A 49 1.02 10.70 4.60
CA ALA A 49 0.26 10.54 5.84
C ALA A 49 0.24 9.09 6.32
N ASN A 50 0.09 8.12 5.43
CA ASN A 50 0.08 6.70 5.77
C ASN A 50 1.45 6.22 6.25
N ILE A 51 2.55 6.66 5.62
CA ILE A 51 3.91 6.34 6.07
C ILE A 51 4.16 6.90 7.46
N VAL A 52 3.82 8.17 7.69
CA VAL A 52 3.96 8.81 9.00
C VAL A 52 3.11 8.08 10.04
N LEU A 53 1.87 7.69 9.70
CA LEU A 53 1.00 6.94 10.60
C LEU A 53 1.57 5.56 10.94
N ALA A 54 2.08 4.81 9.96
CA ALA A 54 2.69 3.51 10.18
C ALA A 54 3.93 3.61 11.09
N GLY A 55 4.78 4.62 10.84
CA GLY A 55 5.94 4.92 11.68
C GLY A 55 5.52 5.33 13.09
N ALA A 56 4.51 6.19 13.22
CA ALA A 56 3.99 6.65 14.51
C ALA A 56 3.40 5.50 15.34
N LEU A 57 2.62 4.60 14.73
CA LEU A 57 2.08 3.42 15.43
C LEU A 57 3.17 2.47 15.87
N THR A 58 4.20 2.29 15.04
CA THR A 58 5.37 1.47 15.37
C THR A 58 6.15 2.09 16.54
N PHE A 59 6.41 3.40 16.46
CA PHE A 59 7.07 4.17 17.51
C PHE A 59 6.33 4.12 18.85
N LEU A 60 5.01 4.31 18.80
CA LEU A 60 4.16 4.25 19.99
C LEU A 60 4.16 2.84 20.58
N GLY A 61 4.12 1.80 19.75
CA GLY A 61 4.25 0.40 20.19
C GLY A 61 5.52 0.16 20.97
N ASP A 62 6.66 0.52 20.37
CA ASP A 62 7.97 0.34 20.99
C ASP A 62 8.07 1.14 22.31
N ARG A 63 7.52 2.36 22.37
CA ARG A 63 7.59 3.18 23.59
C ARG A 63 6.70 2.67 24.73
N LEU A 64 5.57 2.07 24.39
CA LEU A 64 4.60 1.50 25.33
C LEU A 64 4.93 0.04 25.70
N GLY A 65 5.88 -0.60 25.02
CA GLY A 65 6.23 -2.01 25.23
C GLY A 65 5.17 -2.98 24.70
N VAL A 66 4.43 -2.59 23.66
CA VAL A 66 3.37 -3.40 23.04
C VAL A 66 3.54 -3.49 21.52
N GLU A 67 3.05 -4.55 20.90
CA GLU A 67 3.23 -4.80 19.47
C GLU A 67 2.19 -4.08 18.59
N LEU A 68 2.05 -2.76 18.77
CA LEU A 68 1.08 -1.94 18.00
C LEU A 68 1.35 -1.93 16.49
N TYR A 69 2.58 -2.22 16.06
CA TYR A 69 2.90 -2.34 14.63
C TYR A 69 2.06 -3.42 13.94
N ILE A 70 1.60 -4.47 14.66
CA ILE A 70 0.73 -5.52 14.11
C ILE A 70 -0.59 -4.93 13.63
N ALA A 71 -1.16 -3.94 14.35
CA ALA A 71 -2.40 -3.28 13.94
C ALA A 71 -2.23 -2.55 12.60
N ALA A 72 -1.09 -1.88 12.42
CA ALA A 72 -0.73 -1.26 11.14
C ALA A 72 -0.55 -2.31 10.04
N VAL A 73 0.16 -3.43 10.30
CA VAL A 73 0.34 -4.53 9.34
C VAL A 73 -1.00 -5.07 8.87
N VAL A 74 -1.93 -5.32 9.79
CA VAL A 74 -3.27 -5.83 9.47
C VAL A 74 -4.07 -4.81 8.66
N ALA A 75 -4.11 -3.55 9.09
CA ALA A 75 -4.88 -2.50 8.42
C ALA A 75 -4.38 -2.24 6.98
N PHE A 76 -3.07 -2.08 6.80
CA PHE A 76 -2.47 -1.92 5.47
C PHE A 76 -2.59 -3.22 4.65
N GLY A 77 -2.39 -4.39 5.26
CA GLY A 77 -2.50 -5.67 4.59
C GLY A 77 -3.90 -5.89 3.99
N VAL A 78 -4.96 -5.72 4.80
CA VAL A 78 -6.35 -5.85 4.33
C VAL A 78 -6.63 -4.87 3.18
N ARG A 79 -6.17 -3.62 3.30
CA ARG A 79 -6.37 -2.61 2.26
C ARG A 79 -5.62 -2.94 0.97
N SER A 80 -4.38 -3.39 1.09
CA SER A 80 -3.54 -3.78 -0.04
C SER A 80 -4.12 -4.98 -0.80
N PHE A 81 -4.58 -6.02 -0.09
CA PHE A 81 -5.25 -7.16 -0.71
C PHE A 81 -6.54 -6.76 -1.40
N ASN A 82 -7.34 -5.87 -0.79
CA ASN A 82 -8.55 -5.36 -1.40
C ASN A 82 -8.27 -4.55 -2.68
N ASN A 83 -7.29 -3.64 -2.63
CA ASN A 83 -6.86 -2.88 -3.81
C ASN A 83 -6.41 -3.81 -4.94
N LEU A 84 -5.60 -4.82 -4.62
CA LEU A 84 -5.13 -5.82 -5.59
C LEU A 84 -6.29 -6.63 -6.20
N ALA A 85 -7.27 -7.04 -5.40
CA ALA A 85 -8.44 -7.76 -5.88
C ALA A 85 -9.26 -6.93 -6.89
N ILE A 86 -9.43 -5.63 -6.63
CA ILE A 86 -10.13 -4.70 -7.53
C ILE A 86 -9.33 -4.50 -8.82
N ILE A 87 -8.02 -4.23 -8.71
CA ILE A 87 -7.12 -4.06 -9.86
C ILE A 87 -7.20 -5.30 -10.76
N ARG A 88 -7.05 -6.50 -10.19
CA ARG A 88 -7.13 -7.76 -10.92
C ARG A 88 -8.46 -7.89 -11.68
N ARG A 89 -9.59 -7.59 -11.01
CA ARG A 89 -10.91 -7.64 -11.64
C ARG A 89 -11.04 -6.66 -12.80
N GLN A 90 -10.59 -5.42 -12.63
CA GLN A 90 -10.65 -4.39 -13.68
C GLN A 90 -9.78 -4.76 -14.90
N LEU A 91 -8.58 -5.29 -14.66
CA LEU A 91 -7.70 -5.75 -15.74
C LEU A 91 -8.34 -6.91 -16.53
N LEU A 92 -8.88 -7.92 -15.84
CA LEU A 92 -9.57 -9.04 -16.49
C LEU A 92 -10.79 -8.59 -17.29
N ALA A 93 -11.59 -7.65 -16.75
CA ALA A 93 -12.75 -7.11 -17.47
C ALA A 93 -12.36 -6.37 -18.76
N ARG A 94 -11.20 -5.71 -18.79
CA ARG A 94 -10.67 -5.03 -19.98
C ARG A 94 -10.06 -6.00 -21.01
N LEU A 95 -9.51 -7.12 -20.54
CA LEU A 95 -8.89 -8.15 -21.38
C LEU A 95 -9.89 -9.17 -21.94
N ALA A 96 -11.06 -9.31 -21.30
CA ALA A 96 -12.11 -10.17 -21.82
C ALA A 96 -12.45 -9.75 -23.26
N PRO A 97 -12.35 -10.66 -24.25
CA PRO A 97 -12.68 -10.32 -25.62
C PRO A 97 -14.09 -9.75 -25.64
N ARG A 98 -14.23 -8.54 -26.19
CA ARG A 98 -15.54 -7.98 -26.54
C ARG A 98 -16.21 -9.02 -27.42
N GLY A 99 -17.10 -9.82 -26.83
CA GLY A 99 -17.87 -10.82 -27.55
C GLY A 99 -18.46 -10.15 -28.77
N ALA A 100 -18.19 -10.78 -29.92
CA ALA A 100 -18.78 -10.46 -31.20
C ALA A 100 -20.25 -10.08 -31.00
N LYS A 101 -20.61 -8.90 -31.51
CA LYS A 101 -22.02 -8.66 -31.85
C LYS A 101 -22.42 -9.80 -32.77
N VAL A 102 -23.32 -10.64 -32.27
CA VAL A 102 -24.09 -11.57 -33.09
C VAL A 102 -25.14 -10.69 -33.75
N ASP A 103 -24.84 -10.21 -34.96
CA ASP A 103 -25.80 -9.67 -35.92
C ASP A 103 -25.83 -10.64 -37.12
#